data_AF-A0A2T5LP51-F1
#
_entry.id   AF-A0A2T5LP51-F1
#
_cell.length_a   1.000
_cell.length_b   1.000
_cell.length_c   1.000
_cell.angle_alpha   90.00
_cell.angle_beta   90.00
_cell.angle_gamma   90.00
#
_symmetry.space_group_name_H-M   'P 1'
#
loop_
_entity.id
_entity.type
_entity.pdbx_description
1 polymer ?
#
loop_
_entity_poly.entity_id
_entity_poly.type
_entity_poly.pdbx_seq_one_letter_code
_entity_poly.pdbx_strand_id
1 'polypeptide(L)'
;MALFALDRIPEAEDAAARGLALEPENKPLQIVASKIAERKTVLERIAAKKKAEGERERKEKLLLDTALKARQIRTRKTNQPPEMEDAGIRLTPDPLSPESTLEFPTVLLYPMDAQSDFIKGFSEMSSITDHLEYIFPLPWDTRKEYTIAGVDCFMETNTGGLIKAGKKLPLLQILSGGKVEVVDEMVRIYVVPTAKSAEFIAAIKARKTG
;
A
#
# COMPACT_ATOMS: atom_id res chain seq x y z
N MET A 1 11.24 -35.61 -30.52
CA MET A 1 10.91 -34.41 -31.30
C MET A 1 11.63 -33.21 -30.68
N ALA A 2 12.50 -32.52 -31.43
CA ALA A 2 13.40 -31.50 -30.86
C ALA A 2 12.68 -30.21 -30.39
N LEU A 3 11.62 -29.79 -31.06
CA LEU A 3 10.87 -28.56 -30.74
C LEU A 3 10.17 -28.65 -29.36
N PHE A 4 9.61 -29.81 -29.03
CA PHE A 4 9.02 -30.05 -27.71
C PHE A 4 10.08 -30.03 -26.60
N ALA A 5 11.28 -30.57 -26.85
CA ALA A 5 12.39 -30.52 -25.89
C ALA A 5 12.93 -29.10 -25.65
N LEU A 6 12.70 -28.18 -26.59
CA LEU A 6 13.05 -26.76 -26.48
C LEU A 6 11.88 -25.90 -25.97
N ASP A 7 10.78 -26.52 -25.50
CA ASP A 7 9.55 -25.86 -25.02
C ASP A 7 8.92 -24.88 -26.05
N ARG A 8 9.21 -25.08 -27.33
CA ARG A 8 8.61 -24.35 -28.47
C ARG A 8 7.27 -24.98 -28.82
N ILE A 9 6.32 -24.84 -27.91
CA ILE A 9 5.03 -25.56 -27.93
C ILE A 9 4.18 -25.26 -29.18
N PRO A 10 4.04 -24.00 -29.65
CA PRO A 10 3.29 -23.72 -30.88
C PRO A 10 3.89 -24.40 -32.11
N GLU A 11 5.21 -24.37 -32.26
CA GLU A 11 5.89 -24.99 -33.40
C GLU A 11 5.93 -26.52 -33.29
N ALA A 12 6.01 -27.06 -32.07
CA ALA A 12 5.94 -28.50 -31.83
C ALA A 12 4.55 -29.06 -32.15
N GLU A 13 3.49 -28.34 -31.77
CA GLU A 13 2.09 -28.68 -32.08
C GLU A 13 1.85 -28.68 -33.59
N ASP A 14 2.25 -27.61 -34.28
CA ASP A 14 2.12 -27.47 -35.72
C ASP A 14 2.88 -28.56 -36.49
N ALA A 15 4.10 -28.88 -36.06
CA ALA A 15 4.88 -29.99 -36.63
C ALA A 15 4.25 -31.37 -36.35
N ALA A 16 3.66 -31.58 -35.16
CA ALA A 16 3.01 -32.85 -34.82
C ALA A 16 1.69 -33.03 -35.58
N ALA A 17 0.91 -31.96 -35.73
CA ALA A 17 -0.32 -31.94 -36.51
C ALA A 17 -0.07 -32.28 -37.99
N ARG A 18 0.95 -31.66 -38.61
CA ARG A 18 1.35 -31.99 -39.98
C ARG A 18 1.83 -33.43 -40.15
N GLY A 19 2.60 -33.94 -39.18
CA GLY A 19 3.05 -35.34 -39.23
C GLY A 19 1.90 -36.34 -39.10
N LEU A 20 0.93 -36.10 -38.21
CA LEU A 20 -0.25 -36.95 -38.04
C LEU A 20 -1.23 -36.85 -39.22
N ALA A 21 -1.24 -35.73 -39.96
CA ALA A 21 -2.02 -35.59 -41.18
C ALA A 21 -1.50 -36.49 -42.32
N LEU A 22 -0.20 -36.79 -42.34
CA LEU A 22 0.42 -37.68 -43.32
C LEU A 22 0.37 -39.14 -42.87
N GLU A 23 0.62 -39.41 -41.58
CA GLU A 23 0.64 -40.76 -41.01
C GLU A 23 -0.17 -40.82 -39.70
N PRO A 24 -1.50 -41.00 -39.78
CA PRO A 24 -2.39 -40.93 -38.62
C PRO A 24 -2.10 -42.01 -37.56
N GLU A 25 -1.61 -43.20 -37.96
CA GLU A 25 -1.36 -44.33 -37.06
C GLU A 25 0.03 -44.31 -36.38
N ASN A 26 0.82 -43.24 -36.56
CA ASN A 26 2.15 -43.12 -35.97
C ASN A 26 2.09 -42.99 -34.44
N LYS A 27 2.15 -44.12 -33.72
CA LYS A 27 2.02 -44.18 -32.24
C LYS A 27 3.03 -43.29 -31.48
N PRO A 28 4.34 -43.27 -31.83
CA PRO A 28 5.27 -42.35 -31.19
C PRO A 28 4.88 -40.88 -31.33
N LEU A 29 4.39 -40.48 -32.51
CA LEU A 29 3.97 -39.11 -32.77
C LEU A 29 2.68 -38.75 -32.02
N GLN A 30 1.72 -39.69 -31.92
CA GLN A 30 0.51 -39.52 -31.11
C GLN A 30 0.84 -39.28 -29.62
N ILE A 31 1.79 -40.04 -29.06
CA ILE A 31 2.24 -39.87 -27.66
C ILE A 31 2.89 -38.50 -27.45
N VAL A 32 3.72 -38.06 -28.40
CA VAL A 32 4.36 -36.75 -28.31
C VAL A 32 3.34 -35.63 -28.48
N ALA A 33 2.36 -35.78 -29.38
CA ALA A 33 1.28 -34.82 -29.56
C ALA A 33 0.41 -34.67 -28.31
N SER A 34 0.11 -35.77 -27.59
CA SER A 34 -0.62 -35.70 -26.32
C SER A 34 0.17 -34.91 -25.27
N LYS A 35 1.48 -35.16 -25.14
CA LYS A 35 2.36 -34.43 -24.22
C LYS A 35 2.49 -32.94 -24.56
N ILE A 36 2.54 -32.60 -25.86
CA ILE A 36 2.53 -31.22 -26.33
C ILE A 36 1.21 -30.54 -25.94
N ALA A 37 0.07 -31.20 -26.16
CA ALA A 37 -1.24 -30.68 -25.80
C ALA A 37 -1.36 -30.45 -24.27
N GLU A 38 -0.94 -31.41 -23.45
CA GLU A 38 -0.88 -31.26 -22.00
C GLU A 38 -0.03 -30.05 -21.59
N ARG A 39 1.19 -29.93 -22.13
CA ARG A 39 2.09 -28.79 -21.84
C ARG A 39 1.49 -27.45 -22.26
N LYS A 40 0.81 -27.40 -23.42
CA LYS A 40 0.09 -26.21 -23.90
C LYS A 40 -0.97 -25.75 -22.91
N THR A 41 -1.81 -26.66 -22.42
CA THR A 41 -2.87 -26.30 -21.45
C THR A 41 -2.30 -25.73 -20.14
N VAL A 42 -1.15 -26.24 -19.68
CA VAL A 42 -0.45 -25.71 -18.50
C VAL A 42 0.05 -24.28 -18.76
N LEU A 43 0.71 -24.04 -19.90
CA LEU A 43 1.22 -22.71 -20.25
C LEU A 43 0.08 -21.70 -20.44
N GLU A 44 -1.02 -22.10 -21.09
CA GLU A 44 -2.20 -21.26 -21.26
C GLU A 44 -2.83 -20.89 -19.91
N ARG A 45 -2.92 -21.83 -18.96
CA ARG A 45 -3.41 -21.56 -17.60
C ARG A 45 -2.51 -20.57 -16.87
N ILE A 46 -1.19 -20.73 -16.95
CA ILE A 46 -0.22 -19.80 -16.33
C ILE A 46 -0.34 -18.40 -16.95
N ALA A 47 -0.41 -18.32 -18.28
CA ALA A 47 -0.56 -17.06 -19.00
C ALA A 47 -1.88 -16.36 -18.67
N ALA A 48 -2.98 -17.11 -18.62
CA ALA A 48 -4.30 -16.60 -18.23
C ALA A 48 -4.30 -16.07 -16.79
N LYS A 49 -3.69 -16.81 -15.84
CA LYS A 49 -3.54 -16.37 -14.45
C LYS A 49 -2.73 -15.07 -14.36
N LYS A 50 -1.56 -15.02 -14.99
CA LYS A 50 -0.69 -13.83 -15.00
C LYS A 50 -1.38 -12.62 -15.63
N LYS A 51 -2.16 -12.83 -16.69
CA LYS A 51 -2.95 -11.77 -17.34
C LYS A 51 -4.06 -11.26 -16.41
N ALA A 52 -4.79 -12.17 -15.77
CA ALA A 52 -5.87 -11.82 -14.83
C ALA A 52 -5.33 -11.06 -13.60
N GLU A 53 -4.20 -11.49 -13.04
CA GLU A 53 -3.52 -10.79 -11.94
C GLU A 53 -3.07 -9.39 -12.37
N GLY A 54 -2.42 -9.26 -13.52
CA GLY A 54 -2.00 -7.95 -14.04
C GLY A 54 -3.17 -7.02 -14.38
N GLU A 55 -4.30 -7.54 -14.86
CA GLU A 55 -5.52 -6.75 -15.07
C GLU A 55 -6.15 -6.31 -13.75
N ARG A 56 -6.11 -7.16 -12.73
CA ARG A 56 -6.60 -6.86 -11.39
C ARG A 56 -5.78 -5.75 -10.72
N GLU A 57 -4.46 -5.89 -10.67
CA GLU A 57 -3.55 -4.88 -10.09
C GLU A 57 -3.73 -3.51 -10.74
N ARG A 58 -3.89 -3.46 -12.07
CA ARG A 58 -4.15 -2.22 -12.80
C ARG A 58 -5.46 -1.57 -12.38
N LYS A 59 -6.53 -2.36 -12.20
CA LYS A 59 -7.83 -1.86 -11.76
C LYS A 59 -7.79 -1.36 -10.33
N GLU A 60 -7.16 -2.11 -9.42
CA GLU A 60 -6.97 -1.71 -8.02
C GLU A 60 -6.20 -0.39 -7.92
N LYS A 61 -5.08 -0.25 -8.65
CA LYS A 61 -4.30 0.98 -8.68
C LYS A 61 -5.08 2.16 -9.24
N LEU A 62 -5.84 1.96 -10.32
CA LEU A 62 -6.68 2.99 -10.92
C LEU A 62 -7.77 3.46 -9.96
N LEU A 63 -8.45 2.52 -9.29
CA LEU A 63 -9.47 2.83 -8.31
C LEU A 63 -8.88 3.58 -7.13
N LEU A 64 -7.76 3.12 -6.57
CA LEU A 64 -7.06 3.78 -5.46
C LEU A 64 -6.69 5.23 -5.80
N ASP A 65 -6.07 5.47 -6.96
CA ASP A 65 -5.71 6.81 -7.42
C ASP A 65 -6.94 7.71 -7.61
N THR A 66 -8.02 7.14 -8.18
CA THR A 66 -9.30 7.85 -8.33
C THR A 66 -9.89 8.23 -6.98
N ALA A 67 -9.83 7.31 -6.01
CA ALA A 67 -10.37 7.50 -4.67
C ALA A 67 -9.57 8.55 -3.87
N LEU A 68 -8.24 8.59 -4.00
CA LEU A 68 -7.39 9.62 -3.41
C LEU A 68 -7.71 11.01 -3.99
N LYS A 69 -7.84 11.10 -5.31
CA LYS A 69 -8.17 12.35 -6.02
C LYS A 69 -9.55 12.87 -5.67
N ALA A 70 -10.57 11.99 -5.66
CA ALA A 70 -11.95 12.35 -5.32
C ALA A 70 -12.06 12.95 -3.91
N ARG A 71 -11.22 12.47 -2.99
CA ARG A 71 -11.14 12.93 -1.60
C ARG A 71 -10.16 14.08 -1.37
N GLN A 72 -9.57 14.63 -2.44
CA GLN A 72 -8.61 15.74 -2.41
C GLN A 72 -7.36 15.45 -1.55
N ILE A 73 -6.96 14.18 -1.44
CA ILE A 73 -5.81 13.76 -0.66
C ILE A 73 -4.56 13.91 -1.53
N ARG A 74 -3.61 14.69 -1.06
CA ARG A 74 -2.33 14.89 -1.75
C ARG A 74 -1.33 13.80 -1.33
N THR A 75 -0.66 13.22 -2.32
CA THR A 75 0.42 12.25 -2.10
C THR A 75 1.71 12.75 -2.73
N ARG A 76 2.84 12.44 -2.10
CA ARG A 76 4.19 12.76 -2.61
C ARG A 76 5.07 11.53 -2.50
N LYS A 77 5.85 11.23 -3.55
CA LYS A 77 6.91 10.21 -3.49
C LYS A 77 8.26 10.88 -3.40
N THR A 78 9.14 10.35 -2.56
CA THR A 78 10.53 10.78 -2.42
C THR A 78 11.45 9.86 -3.23
N ASN A 79 12.70 10.26 -3.41
CA ASN A 79 13.69 9.47 -4.17
C ASN A 79 14.13 8.20 -3.44
N GLN A 80 13.91 8.14 -2.12
CA GLN A 80 14.29 7.03 -1.25
C GLN A 80 13.09 6.70 -0.37
N PRO A 81 12.02 6.09 -0.93
CA PRO A 81 10.89 5.67 -0.14
C PRO A 81 11.34 4.57 0.84
N PRO A 82 10.79 4.51 2.06
CA PRO A 82 11.05 3.42 2.98
C PRO A 82 10.59 2.09 2.38
N GLU A 83 11.32 1.01 2.65
CA GLU A 83 10.83 -0.35 2.37
C GLU A 83 9.62 -0.63 3.26
N MET A 84 8.43 -0.52 2.66
CA MET A 84 7.18 -0.89 3.30
C MET A 84 6.77 -2.20 2.66
N GLU A 85 6.92 -3.32 3.37
CA GLU A 85 6.60 -4.67 2.89
C GLU A 85 5.19 -4.74 2.23
N ASP A 86 4.16 -4.91 3.07
CA ASP A 86 2.73 -4.98 2.70
C ASP A 86 1.94 -3.76 3.23
N ALA A 87 2.64 -2.73 3.68
CA ALA A 87 2.04 -1.54 4.29
C ALA A 87 1.96 -0.40 3.27
N GLY A 88 1.00 -0.48 2.35
CA GLY A 88 0.64 0.61 1.43
C GLY A 88 -0.75 1.16 1.69
N ILE A 89 -1.06 2.32 1.09
CA ILE A 89 -2.44 2.83 1.08
C ILE A 89 -3.31 1.83 0.32
N ARG A 90 -4.47 1.48 0.88
CA ARG A 90 -5.39 0.53 0.25
C ARG A 90 -6.85 0.92 0.45
N LEU A 91 -7.70 0.34 -0.38
CA LEU A 91 -9.16 0.35 -0.21
C LEU A 91 -9.56 -0.91 0.56
N THR A 92 -10.37 -0.74 1.60
CA THR A 92 -10.89 -1.82 2.46
C THR A 92 -12.43 -1.68 2.57
N PRO A 93 -13.20 -2.78 2.68
CA PRO A 93 -12.76 -4.18 2.69
C PRO A 93 -12.46 -4.75 1.30
N ASP A 94 -12.92 -4.10 0.22
CA ASP A 94 -12.74 -4.57 -1.15
C ASP A 94 -11.89 -3.57 -1.97
N PRO A 95 -10.68 -3.96 -2.43
CA PRO A 95 -9.82 -3.12 -3.28
C PRO A 95 -10.43 -2.70 -4.62
N LEU A 96 -11.48 -3.40 -5.07
CA LEU A 96 -12.15 -3.16 -6.35
C LEU A 96 -13.52 -2.48 -6.20
N SER A 97 -13.92 -2.12 -4.98
CA SER A 97 -15.18 -1.42 -4.73
C SER A 97 -14.95 0.08 -4.54
N PRO A 98 -15.75 0.95 -5.20
CA PRO A 98 -15.71 2.39 -4.97
C PRO A 98 -16.31 2.79 -3.61
N GLU A 99 -17.08 1.91 -2.96
CA GLU A 99 -17.68 2.16 -1.65
C GLU A 99 -16.71 1.89 -0.49
N SER A 100 -15.56 1.26 -0.79
CA SER A 100 -14.51 0.98 0.18
C SER A 100 -13.88 2.27 0.72
N THR A 101 -13.48 2.20 1.99
CA THR A 101 -12.77 3.28 2.68
C THR A 101 -11.27 3.19 2.42
N LEU A 102 -10.58 4.33 2.37
CA LEU A 102 -9.13 4.33 2.37
C LEU A 102 -8.58 3.99 3.75
N GLU A 103 -7.58 3.13 3.79
CA GLU A 103 -6.71 2.91 4.93
C GLU A 103 -5.30 3.39 4.61
N PHE A 104 -4.70 4.06 5.59
CA PHE A 104 -3.34 4.59 5.49
C PHE A 104 -2.43 3.91 6.52
N PRO A 105 -1.30 3.33 6.10
CA PRO A 105 -0.19 3.09 7.00
C PRO A 105 0.16 4.39 7.73
N THR A 106 0.25 4.33 9.06
CA THR A 106 0.49 5.51 9.89
C THR A 106 1.57 5.26 10.93
N VAL A 107 2.52 6.17 11.03
CA VAL A 107 3.48 6.21 12.14
C VAL A 107 3.07 7.31 13.10
N LEU A 108 2.87 6.93 14.36
CA LEU A 108 2.79 7.86 15.48
C LEU A 108 4.22 8.11 15.98
N LEU A 109 4.65 9.37 15.96
CA LEU A 109 5.98 9.79 16.39
C LEU A 109 5.88 10.48 17.74
N TYR A 110 6.71 10.07 18.69
CA TYR A 110 6.83 10.66 20.03
C TYR A 110 8.19 11.37 20.13
N PRO A 111 8.35 12.56 19.52
CA PRO A 111 9.66 13.16 19.30
C PRO A 111 10.39 13.55 20.59
N MET A 112 9.66 13.78 21.68
CA MET A 112 10.25 14.18 22.97
C MET A 112 10.95 13.02 23.70
N ASP A 113 10.63 11.78 23.34
CA ASP A 113 11.14 10.57 23.99
C ASP A 113 11.80 9.62 22.96
N ALA A 114 11.92 10.05 21.70
CA ALA A 114 12.51 9.30 20.58
C ALA A 114 11.87 7.91 20.37
N GLN A 115 10.54 7.84 20.52
CA GLN A 115 9.76 6.63 20.30
C GLN A 115 8.84 6.76 19.10
N SER A 116 8.36 5.63 18.60
CA SER A 116 7.35 5.57 17.54
C SER A 116 6.51 4.31 17.61
N ASP A 117 5.25 4.42 17.23
CA ASP A 117 4.35 3.29 17.02
C ASP A 117 3.87 3.24 15.57
N PHE A 118 3.59 2.04 15.09
CA PHE A 118 3.16 1.80 13.71
C PHE A 118 1.76 1.19 13.65
N ILE A 119 0.87 1.84 12.89
CA ILE A 119 -0.50 1.39 12.61
C ILE A 119 -0.56 0.95 11.15
N LYS A 120 -0.79 -0.36 10.92
CA LYS A 120 -0.78 -0.94 9.57
C LYS A 120 -1.88 -0.40 8.65
N GLY A 121 -3.04 -0.03 9.21
CA GLY A 121 -4.16 0.52 8.46
C GLY A 121 -5.00 1.45 9.34
N PHE A 122 -4.86 2.75 9.13
CA PHE A 122 -5.68 3.78 9.74
C PHE A 122 -6.78 4.17 8.74
N SER A 123 -8.03 3.77 9.03
CA SER A 123 -9.20 4.17 8.24
C SER A 123 -9.37 5.68 8.19
N GLU A 124 -9.65 6.21 7.01
CA GLU A 124 -9.92 7.63 6.79
C GLU A 124 -11.14 8.16 7.57
N MET A 125 -12.03 7.24 7.99
CA MET A 125 -13.25 7.55 8.73
C MET A 125 -13.04 7.58 10.25
N SER A 126 -11.92 7.03 10.73
CA SER A 126 -11.58 6.99 12.16
C SER A 126 -10.84 8.25 12.60
N SER A 127 -10.84 8.51 13.90
CA SER A 127 -10.11 9.62 14.51
C SER A 127 -8.76 9.18 15.10
N ILE A 128 -7.86 10.13 15.36
CA ILE A 128 -6.58 9.82 16.04
C ILE A 128 -6.85 9.30 17.46
N THR A 129 -7.89 9.82 18.11
CA THR A 129 -8.29 9.41 19.47
C THR A 129 -8.61 7.92 19.51
N ASP A 130 -9.33 7.41 18.51
CA ASP A 130 -9.73 5.99 18.44
C ASP A 130 -8.49 5.07 18.52
N HIS A 131 -7.38 5.49 17.92
CA HIS A 131 -6.11 4.77 18.00
C HIS A 131 -5.39 4.99 19.33
N LEU A 132 -5.32 6.23 19.82
CA LEU A 132 -4.65 6.52 21.09
C LEU A 132 -5.33 5.84 22.29
N GLU A 133 -6.64 5.61 22.25
CA GLU A 133 -7.40 4.98 23.33
C GLU A 133 -6.93 3.56 23.66
N TYR A 134 -6.57 2.76 22.66
CA TYR A 134 -6.05 1.41 22.88
C TYR A 134 -4.51 1.35 22.94
N ILE A 135 -3.81 2.38 22.42
CA ILE A 135 -2.35 2.47 22.49
C ILE A 135 -1.91 2.94 23.87
N PHE A 136 -2.64 3.86 24.49
CA PHE A 136 -2.32 4.35 25.83
C PHE A 136 -2.84 3.39 26.91
N PRO A 137 -2.09 3.20 28.01
CA PRO A 137 -0.83 3.86 28.36
C PRO A 137 0.39 3.28 27.64
N LEU A 138 1.35 4.15 27.31
CA LEU A 138 2.61 3.73 26.71
C LEU A 138 3.52 3.06 27.76
N PRO A 139 4.07 1.86 27.50
CA PRO A 139 4.84 1.12 28.49
C PRO A 139 6.16 1.82 28.88
N TRP A 140 6.70 2.63 27.98
CA TRP A 140 7.93 3.41 28.19
C TRP A 140 7.68 4.78 28.85
N ASP A 141 6.44 5.25 28.91
CA ASP A 141 6.08 6.55 29.50
C ASP A 141 6.00 6.46 31.04
N THR A 142 7.18 6.41 31.66
CA THR A 142 7.33 6.37 33.12
C THR A 142 6.73 7.59 33.82
N ARG A 143 6.69 8.75 33.15
CA ARG A 143 6.16 10.01 33.70
C ARG A 143 4.66 10.18 33.50
N LYS A 144 4.01 9.28 32.74
CA LYS A 144 2.58 9.31 32.41
C LYS A 144 2.14 10.64 31.77
N GLU A 145 3.02 11.23 30.95
CA GLU A 145 2.77 12.49 30.26
C GLU A 145 1.82 12.30 29.06
N TYR A 146 1.73 11.09 28.52
CA TYR A 146 0.93 10.75 27.34
C TYR A 146 -0.45 10.25 27.74
N THR A 147 -1.39 11.19 27.88
CA THR A 147 -2.81 10.91 28.10
C THR A 147 -3.65 11.51 26.98
N ILE A 148 -4.84 10.95 26.72
CA ILE A 148 -5.75 11.44 25.65
C ILE A 148 -6.01 12.95 25.78
N ALA A 149 -6.18 13.45 27.00
CA ALA A 149 -6.37 14.88 27.26
C ALA A 149 -5.06 15.68 27.22
N GLY A 150 -3.95 15.09 27.66
CA GLY A 150 -2.65 15.75 27.85
C GLY A 150 -1.72 15.73 26.64
N VAL A 151 -2.17 15.28 25.47
CA VAL A 151 -1.40 15.32 24.23
C VAL A 151 -2.04 16.18 23.16
N ASP A 152 -1.18 16.83 22.39
CA ASP A 152 -1.50 17.45 21.11
C ASP A 152 -0.94 16.60 19.96
N CYS A 153 -1.67 16.56 18.85
CA CYS A 153 -1.24 15.88 17.65
C CYS A 153 -0.90 16.92 16.57
N PHE A 154 0.20 16.72 15.86
CA PHE A 154 0.65 17.61 14.79
C PHE A 154 0.98 16.81 13.52
N MET A 155 0.87 17.46 12.37
CA MET A 155 1.26 16.91 11.08
C MET A 155 2.04 17.95 10.29
N GLU A 156 3.01 17.49 9.51
CA GLU A 156 3.76 18.34 8.61
C GLU A 156 2.91 18.80 7.43
N THR A 157 3.11 20.04 7.01
CA THR A 157 2.50 20.58 5.80
C THR A 157 3.42 20.44 4.60
N ASN A 158 2.85 20.53 3.41
CA ASN A 158 3.59 20.58 2.14
C ASN A 158 4.62 21.72 2.05
N THR A 159 4.42 22.80 2.79
CA THR A 159 5.37 23.92 2.92
C THR A 159 6.44 23.69 3.99
N GLY A 160 6.54 22.49 4.58
CA GLY A 160 7.48 22.15 5.65
C GLY A 160 7.14 22.80 7.00
N GLY A 161 5.90 23.28 7.18
CA GLY A 161 5.40 23.76 8.47
C GLY A 161 4.71 22.65 9.26
N LEU A 162 4.02 23.03 10.33
CA LEU A 162 3.16 22.14 11.10
C LEU A 162 1.73 22.67 11.16
N ILE A 163 0.76 21.76 11.13
CA ILE A 163 -0.59 22.03 11.61
C ILE A 163 -0.87 21.22 12.87
N LYS A 164 -1.75 21.75 13.72
CA LYS A 164 -2.35 20.96 14.80
C LYS A 164 -3.45 20.08 14.19
N ALA A 165 -3.28 18.76 14.30
CA ALA A 165 -4.25 17.79 13.86
C ALA A 165 -5.34 17.62 14.93
N GLY A 166 -6.59 17.86 14.55
CA GLY A 166 -7.73 17.70 15.45
C GLY A 166 -7.92 16.22 15.81
N LYS A 167 -7.48 15.79 16.99
CA LYS A 167 -7.49 14.37 17.39
C LYS A 167 -8.85 13.66 17.36
N LYS A 168 -9.95 14.42 17.43
CA LYS A 168 -11.33 13.90 17.34
C LYS A 168 -11.93 13.98 15.93
N LEU A 169 -11.23 14.59 14.98
CA LEU A 169 -11.69 14.66 13.60
C LEU A 169 -11.34 13.36 12.87
N PRO A 170 -12.18 12.93 11.92
CA PRO A 170 -11.80 11.86 10.99
C PRO A 170 -10.52 12.20 10.25
N LEU A 171 -9.67 11.21 10.01
CA LEU A 171 -8.41 11.38 9.29
C LEU A 171 -8.62 12.02 7.91
N LEU A 172 -9.71 11.66 7.22
CA LEU A 172 -10.11 12.27 5.94
C LEU A 172 -10.19 13.79 6.01
N GLN A 173 -10.78 14.36 7.06
CA GLN A 173 -10.93 15.81 7.19
C GLN A 173 -9.57 16.51 7.38
N ILE A 174 -8.62 15.82 8.02
CA ILE A 174 -7.28 16.34 8.23
C ILE A 174 -6.49 16.32 6.91
N LEU A 175 -6.59 15.22 6.14
CA LEU A 175 -5.87 15.02 4.89
C LEU A 175 -6.44 15.81 3.70
N SER A 176 -7.76 16.00 3.63
CA SER A 176 -8.45 16.74 2.56
C SER A 176 -8.26 18.26 2.63
N GLY A 177 -7.76 18.80 3.75
CA GLY A 177 -7.54 20.25 3.94
C GLY A 177 -6.46 20.89 3.05
N GLY A 178 -5.81 20.12 2.16
CA GLY A 178 -4.88 20.61 1.13
C GLY A 178 -3.51 21.09 1.63
N LYS A 179 -3.32 21.19 2.95
CA LYS A 179 -2.06 21.59 3.58
C LYS A 179 -1.15 20.40 3.90
N VAL A 180 -1.72 19.25 4.22
CA VAL A 180 -0.99 18.03 4.57
C VAL A 180 -0.83 17.15 3.34
N GLU A 181 0.28 16.44 3.27
CA GLU A 181 0.58 15.47 2.21
C GLU A 181 0.92 14.12 2.82
N VAL A 182 0.43 13.05 2.19
CA VAL A 182 0.84 11.68 2.51
C VAL A 182 2.14 11.41 1.74
N VAL A 183 3.25 11.26 2.47
CA VAL A 183 4.59 11.15 1.88
C VAL A 183 5.04 9.71 1.92
N ASP A 184 5.35 9.16 0.74
CA ASP A 184 5.69 7.76 0.51
C ASP A 184 4.63 6.84 1.08
N GLU A 185 3.36 7.07 0.72
CA GLU A 185 2.21 6.25 1.12
C GLU A 185 2.01 6.12 2.64
N MET A 186 2.71 6.96 3.43
CA MET A 186 2.74 6.93 4.88
C MET A 186 2.22 8.22 5.49
N VAL A 187 1.31 8.10 6.45
CA VAL A 187 0.87 9.20 7.30
C VAL A 187 1.79 9.30 8.51
N ARG A 188 2.27 10.51 8.82
CA ARG A 188 3.12 10.78 10.00
C ARG A 188 2.40 11.73 10.93
N ILE A 189 2.19 11.32 12.18
CA ILE A 189 1.51 12.12 13.20
C ILE A 189 2.45 12.26 14.39
N TYR A 190 2.81 13.50 14.73
CA TYR A 190 3.59 13.82 15.92
C TYR A 190 2.66 13.91 17.12
N VAL A 191 2.84 13.04 18.10
CA VAL A 191 2.10 13.04 19.37
C VAL A 191 3.01 13.63 20.43
N VAL A 192 2.62 14.77 20.99
CA VAL A 192 3.46 15.57 21.90
C VAL A 192 2.67 15.93 23.15
N PRO A 193 3.22 15.77 24.37
CA PRO A 193 2.58 16.24 25.58
C PRO A 193 2.31 17.75 25.48
N THR A 194 1.11 18.20 25.83
CA THR A 194 0.68 19.59 25.66
C THR A 194 1.63 20.58 26.33
N ALA A 195 2.23 20.21 27.47
CA ALA A 195 3.22 21.02 28.17
C ALA A 195 4.51 21.26 27.36
N LYS A 196 4.85 20.37 26.43
CA LYS A 196 6.05 20.39 25.57
C LYS A 196 5.75 20.84 24.13
N SER A 197 4.49 21.11 23.79
CA SER A 197 4.08 21.53 22.44
C SER A 197 4.83 22.77 21.95
N ALA A 198 5.04 23.77 22.82
CA ALA A 198 5.74 25.01 22.45
C ALA A 198 7.21 24.78 22.07
N GLU A 199 7.90 23.93 22.85
CA GLU A 199 9.28 23.53 22.60
C GLU A 199 9.41 22.78 21.27
N PHE A 200 8.53 21.81 21.03
CA PHE A 200 8.50 21.04 19.78
C PHE A 200 8.28 21.95 18.55
N ILE A 201 7.32 22.86 18.61
CA ILE A 201 7.04 23.80 17.51
C ILE A 201 8.25 24.70 17.23
N ALA A 202 8.95 25.16 18.27
CA ALA A 202 10.17 25.95 18.11
C ALA A 202 11.29 25.15 17.44
N ALA A 203 11.50 23.89 17.84
CA ALA A 203 12.51 23.00 17.27
C ALA A 203 12.28 22.75 15.77
N ILE A 204 11.03 22.54 15.34
CA ILE A 204 10.70 22.31 13.92
C ILE A 204 10.91 23.58 13.09
N LYS A 205 10.56 24.76 13.61
CA LYS A 205 10.84 26.03 12.93
C LYS A 205 12.34 26.27 12.74
N ALA A 206 13.16 25.91 13.73
CA ALA A 206 14.61 26.02 13.63
C ALA A 206 15.17 25.11 12.51
N ARG A 207 14.69 23.86 12.42
CA ARG A 207 15.10 22.91 11.36
C ARG A 207 14.75 23.36 9.94
N LYS A 208 13.70 24.17 9.77
CA LYS A 208 13.31 24.70 8.45
C LYS A 208 14.23 25.83 7.95
N THR A 209 14.91 26.51 8.86
CA THR A 209 15.70 27.72 8.54
C THR A 209 17.17 27.42 8.27
N GLY A 210 17.64 26.23 8.65
CA GLY A 210 18.98 25.71 8.31
C GLY A 210 18.91 24.74 7.14
#